data_AF-A0A8T4CF99-F1
#
_entry.id   AF-A0A8T4CF99-F1
#
_cell.length_a   1.000
_cell.length_b   1.000
_cell.length_c   1.000
_cell.angle_alpha   90.00
_cell.angle_beta   90.00
_cell.angle_gamma   90.00
#
_symmetry.space_group_name_H-M   'P 1'
#
loop_
_entity.id
_entity.type
_entity.pdbx_description
1 polymer ?
#
loop_
_entity_poly.entity_id
_entity_poly.type
_entity_poly.pdbx_seq_one_letter_code
_entity_poly.pdbx_strand_id
1 'polypeptide(L)'
;MQHESFRVVKREIRVIGVDDSPFIPHTKGQVPVIGVVFRGGYWLDGVLHTKIAVDGFDATEKIGAMITSSSHYKQLRVIMLNGVTFAG
;
A
#
# COMPACT_ATOMS: atom_id res chain seq x y z
N MET A 1 22.77 -6.24 -15.98
CA MET A 1 21.91 -5.47 -15.06
C MET A 1 22.77 -4.95 -13.94
N GLN A 2 22.91 -3.63 -13.78
CA GLN A 2 23.65 -3.07 -12.65
C GLN A 2 22.82 -3.30 -11.39
N HIS A 3 23.37 -4.08 -10.45
CA HIS A 3 22.81 -4.18 -9.11
C HIS A 3 23.11 -2.87 -8.38
N GLU A 4 22.13 -1.97 -8.37
CA GLU A 4 22.10 -0.84 -7.43
C GLU A 4 21.98 -1.44 -6.01
N SER A 5 23.09 -1.56 -5.29
CA SER A 5 23.04 -1.92 -3.87
C SER A 5 22.54 -0.72 -3.07
N PHE A 6 21.63 -0.94 -2.13
CA PHE A 6 21.24 0.08 -1.15
C PHE A 6 22.44 0.36 -0.24
N ARG A 7 23.34 1.25 -0.67
CA ARG A 7 24.61 1.50 0.04
C ARG A 7 24.38 1.95 1.49
N VAL A 8 23.28 2.68 1.75
CA VAL A 8 22.79 3.05 3.09
C VAL A 8 21.27 3.30 3.04
N VAL A 9 20.50 2.67 3.94
CA VAL A 9 19.07 2.99 4.16
C VAL A 9 18.98 4.12 5.19
N LYS A 10 18.31 5.23 4.85
CA LYS A 10 18.07 6.34 5.79
C LYS A 10 17.11 5.89 6.89
N ARG A 11 17.35 6.32 8.14
CA ARG A 11 16.45 6.04 9.27
C ARG A 11 15.04 6.58 9.01
N GLU A 12 14.93 7.67 8.26
CA GLU A 12 13.70 8.35 7.84
C GLU A 12 13.20 7.92 6.46
N ILE A 13 13.57 6.72 5.99
CA ILE A 13 13.01 6.14 4.76
C ILE A 13 11.48 6.17 4.81
N ARG A 14 10.83 6.54 3.70
CA ARG A 14 9.38 6.53 3.64
C ARG A 14 8.88 5.23 3.07
N VAL A 15 8.03 4.57 3.84
CA VAL A 15 7.43 3.29 3.55
C VAL A 15 5.93 3.46 3.63
N ILE A 16 5.20 2.76 2.77
CA ILE A 16 3.75 2.62 2.90
C ILE A 16 3.42 1.17 3.24
N GLY A 17 2.68 0.95 4.31
CA GLY A 17 2.02 -0.32 4.59
C GLY A 17 0.60 -0.29 4.05
N VAL A 18 0.17 -1.34 3.33
CA VAL A 18 -1.19 -1.43 2.77
C VAL A 18 -1.85 -2.71 3.24
N ASP A 19 -3.08 -2.60 3.74
CA ASP A 19 -3.90 -3.71 4.21
C ASP A 19 -5.38 -3.44 3.94
N ASP A 20 -6.18 -4.49 3.85
CA ASP A 20 -7.63 -4.40 3.67
C ASP A 20 -8.40 -4.54 5.01
N SER A 21 -9.61 -4.01 5.02
CA SER A 21 -10.51 -4.14 6.17
C SER A 21 -11.19 -5.51 6.20
N PRO A 22 -11.71 -5.97 7.35
CA PRO A 22 -12.50 -7.19 7.42
C PRO A 22 -13.67 -7.21 6.40
N PHE A 23 -13.90 -8.36 5.79
CA PHE A 23 -14.94 -8.59 4.78
C PHE A 23 -15.54 -10.00 4.90
N ILE A 24 -16.63 -10.25 4.18
CA ILE A 24 -17.28 -11.56 4.11
C ILE A 24 -16.95 -12.19 2.75
N PRO A 25 -16.19 -13.31 2.70
CA PRO A 25 -15.86 -13.98 1.45
C PRO A 25 -17.11 -14.43 0.66
N HIS A 26 -16.99 -14.57 -0.66
CA HIS A 26 -18.06 -15.02 -1.54
C HIS A 26 -19.32 -14.13 -1.52
N THR A 27 -19.16 -12.86 -1.20
CA THR A 27 -20.25 -11.86 -1.24
C THR A 27 -19.94 -10.78 -2.27
N LYS A 28 -20.98 -10.13 -2.79
CA LYS A 28 -20.80 -8.93 -3.62
C LYS A 28 -20.63 -7.73 -2.70
N GLY A 29 -19.54 -7.00 -2.87
CA GLY A 29 -19.27 -5.84 -2.05
C GLY A 29 -18.02 -5.08 -2.46
N GLN A 30 -17.69 -4.09 -1.63
CA GLN A 30 -16.44 -3.35 -1.73
C GLN A 30 -15.76 -3.38 -0.35
N VAL A 31 -14.47 -3.67 -0.33
CA VAL A 31 -13.64 -3.68 0.87
C VAL A 31 -12.76 -2.43 0.89
N PRO A 32 -12.79 -1.64 1.97
CA PRO A 32 -11.84 -0.55 2.15
C PRO A 32 -10.41 -1.09 2.25
N VAL A 33 -9.51 -0.48 1.50
CA VAL A 33 -8.06 -0.72 1.60
C VAL A 33 -7.41 0.55 2.13
N ILE A 34 -6.59 0.40 3.15
CA ILE A 34 -5.92 1.51 3.84
C ILE A 34 -4.42 1.41 3.57
N GLY A 35 -3.81 2.52 3.17
CA GLY A 35 -2.37 2.68 3.04
C GLY A 35 -1.84 3.68 4.05
N VAL A 36 -0.93 3.29 4.93
CA VAL A 36 -0.34 4.20 5.93
C VAL A 36 1.11 4.49 5.60
N VAL A 37 1.42 5.77 5.41
CA VAL A 37 2.78 6.24 5.13
C VAL A 37 3.50 6.53 6.44
N PHE A 38 4.58 5.82 6.68
CA PHE A 38 5.50 6.08 7.78
C PHE A 38 6.83 6.63 7.27
N ARG A 39 7.38 7.57 8.04
CA ARG A 39 8.76 8.01 7.91
C ARG A 39 9.58 7.29 8.97
N GLY A 40 10.47 6.41 8.53
CA GLY A 40 11.10 5.43 9.41
C GLY A 40 10.06 4.59 10.13
N GLY A 41 10.28 4.32 11.41
CA GLY A 41 9.30 3.70 12.31
C GLY A 41 8.72 4.67 13.33
N TYR A 42 8.84 5.99 13.11
CA TYR A 42 8.59 6.99 14.16
C TYR A 42 7.40 7.89 13.87
N TRP A 43 7.21 8.31 12.62
CA TRP A 43 6.19 9.31 12.27
C TRP A 43 5.21 8.76 11.25
N LEU A 44 3.92 8.85 11.59
CA LEU A 44 2.82 8.70 10.63
C LEU A 44 2.75 9.99 9.81
N ASP A 45 3.18 9.91 8.55
CA ASP A 45 3.24 11.05 7.62
C ASP A 45 1.91 11.21 6.85
N GLY A 46 1.12 10.14 6.70
CA GLY A 46 -0.17 10.21 6.01
C GLY A 46 -0.94 8.89 5.96
N VAL A 47 -2.23 8.99 5.63
CA VAL A 47 -3.14 7.86 5.39
C VAL A 47 -3.79 8.04 4.03
N LEU A 48 -3.76 6.99 3.23
CA LEU A 48 -4.42 6.86 1.93
C LEU A 48 -5.51 5.79 2.04
N HIS A 49 -6.55 5.90 1.22
CA HIS A 49 -7.58 4.88 1.16
C HIS A 49 -8.11 4.68 -0.26
N THR A 50 -8.57 3.46 -0.54
CA THR A 50 -9.35 3.12 -1.73
C THR A 50 -10.37 2.03 -1.38
N LYS A 51 -11.17 1.57 -2.34
CA LYS A 51 -12.12 0.47 -2.17
C LYS A 51 -12.01 -0.50 -3.33
N ILE A 52 -11.85 -1.78 -3.03
CA ILE A 52 -11.69 -2.86 -4.03
C ILE A 52 -12.88 -3.82 -3.96
N ALA A 53 -13.13 -4.60 -5.01
CA ALA A 53 -14.19 -5.62 -4.99
C ALA A 53 -13.77 -6.86 -4.17
N VAL A 54 -14.72 -7.43 -3.42
CA VAL A 54 -14.55 -8.75 -2.77
C VAL A 54 -14.32 -9.81 -3.84
N ASP A 55 -13.33 -10.69 -3.65
CA ASP A 55 -12.90 -11.73 -4.58
C ASP A 55 -12.69 -11.19 -6.03
N GLY A 56 -12.29 -9.91 -6.15
CA GLY A 56 -12.21 -9.16 -7.39
C GLY A 56 -10.83 -9.14 -8.04
N PHE A 57 -10.77 -8.57 -9.25
CA PHE A 57 -9.51 -8.40 -10.01
C PHE A 57 -9.04 -6.93 -10.06
N ASP A 58 -9.68 -6.03 -9.31
CA ASP A 58 -9.43 -4.58 -9.36
C ASP A 58 -8.40 -4.09 -8.32
N ALA A 59 -7.87 -4.98 -7.46
CA ALA A 59 -6.97 -4.62 -6.36
C ALA A 59 -5.69 -3.92 -6.84
N THR A 60 -4.99 -4.52 -7.81
CA THR A 60 -3.71 -3.99 -8.32
C THR A 60 -3.86 -2.60 -8.91
N GLU A 61 -4.88 -2.41 -9.76
CA GLU A 61 -5.14 -1.11 -10.40
C GLU A 61 -5.47 -0.05 -9.36
N LYS A 62 -6.38 -0.34 -8.43
CA LYS A 62 -6.85 0.64 -7.45
C LYS A 62 -5.82 0.99 -6.40
N ILE A 63 -5.03 0.02 -5.93
CA ILE A 63 -3.92 0.27 -5.00
C ILE A 63 -2.82 1.06 -5.71
N GLY A 64 -2.47 0.68 -6.95
CA GLY A 64 -1.50 1.40 -7.76
C GLY A 64 -1.90 2.86 -7.99
N ALA A 65 -3.16 3.10 -8.39
CA ALA A 65 -3.70 4.45 -8.56
C ALA A 65 -3.64 5.26 -7.25
N MET A 66 -4.11 4.68 -6.13
CA MET A 66 -4.07 5.31 -4.80
C MET A 66 -2.66 5.78 -4.42
N ILE A 67 -1.64 4.94 -4.65
CA ILE A 67 -0.25 5.27 -4.30
C ILE A 67 0.32 6.32 -5.24
N THR A 68 0.17 6.12 -6.55
CA THR A 68 0.77 6.99 -7.59
C THR A 68 0.16 8.37 -7.66
N SER A 69 -1.12 8.52 -7.30
CA SER A 69 -1.79 9.83 -7.23
C SER A 69 -1.50 10.60 -5.94
N SER A 70 -0.87 9.96 -4.94
CA SER A 70 -0.59 10.59 -3.65
C SER A 70 0.58 11.59 -3.75
N SER A 71 0.53 12.64 -2.93
CA SER A 71 1.67 13.56 -2.74
C SER A 71 2.91 12.86 -2.18
N HIS A 72 2.77 11.66 -1.61
CA HIS A 72 3.86 10.85 -1.08
C HIS A 72 4.59 10.00 -2.13
N TYR A 73 4.03 9.81 -3.34
CA TYR A 73 4.55 8.85 -4.32
C TYR A 73 6.07 8.99 -4.58
N LYS A 74 6.53 10.20 -4.89
CA LYS A 74 7.94 10.47 -5.25
C LYS A 74 8.94 10.21 -4.11
N GLN A 75 8.47 10.20 -2.86
CA GLN A 75 9.31 10.02 -1.68
C GLN A 75 9.23 8.62 -1.08
N LEU A 76 8.23 7.82 -1.44
CA LEU A 76 8.13 6.41 -1.04
C LEU A 76 9.30 5.61 -1.65
N ARG A 77 9.80 4.63 -0.90
CA ARG A 77 10.90 3.74 -1.32
C ARG A 77 10.54 2.26 -1.20
N VAL A 78 9.57 1.94 -0.36
CA VAL A 78 9.10 0.58 -0.11
C VAL A 78 7.58 0.60 0.01
N ILE A 79 6.94 -0.40 -0.59
CA ILE A 79 5.54 -0.76 -0.37
C ILE A 79 5.54 -2.09 0.39
N MET A 80 4.91 -2.13 1.55
CA MET A 80 4.76 -3.33 2.36
C MET A 80 3.32 -3.83 2.29
N LEU A 81 3.15 -5.10 1.93
CA LEU A 81 1.87 -5.78 1.80
C LEU A 81 1.85 -7.00 2.73
N ASN A 82 0.68 -7.37 3.24
CA ASN A 82 0.47 -8.59 4.02
C ASN A 82 -0.06 -9.74 3.14
N GLY A 83 0.70 -10.10 2.10
CA GLY A 83 0.32 -11.14 1.14
C GLY A 83 0.23 -10.62 -0.30
N VAL A 84 -0.32 -11.48 -1.18
CA VAL A 84 -0.50 -11.19 -2.61
C VAL A 84 -1.96 -11.00 -3.01
N THR A 85 -2.90 -11.30 -2.11
CA THR A 85 -4.33 -11.09 -2.31
C THR A 85 -4.85 -10.02 -1.35
N PHE A 86 -5.95 -9.38 -1.73
CA PHE A 86 -6.69 -8.42 -0.92
C PHE A 86 -8.17 -8.67 -1.17
N ALA A 87 -8.99 -8.60 -0.11
CA ALA A 87 -10.41 -8.88 -0.16
C ALA A 87 -10.79 -10.30 -0.65
N GLY A 88 -9.89 -11.29 -0.43
CA GLY A 88 -10.04 -12.68 -0.85
C GLY A 88 -8.85 -13.16 -1.64
#